data_AF-A0A3C0Y8T6-F1
#
_entry.id   AF-A0A3C0Y8T6-F1
#
_cell.length_a   1.000
_cell.length_b   1.000
_cell.length_c   1.000
_cell.angle_alpha   90.00
_cell.angle_beta   90.00
_cell.angle_gamma   90.00
#
_symmetry.space_group_name_H-M   'P 1'
#
loop_
_entity.id
_entity.type
_entity.pdbx_description
1 polymer ?
#
loop_
_entity_poly.entity_id
_entity_poly.type
_entity_poly.pdbx_seq_one_letter_code
_entity_poly.pdbx_strand_id
1 'polypeptide(L)' 'GYEATIWLGLMAPRGTPKAVVDKLNDAVSKIVAQPEIRQLWGKQGAVPLVMTPEVFDKYIRDDIVKWARVIKTAHINVD' A
#
# COMPACT_ATOMS: atom_id res chain seq x y z
N GLY A 1 -13.15 -12.12 -12.53
CA GLY A 1 -13.18 -12.29 -11.06
C GLY A 1 -13.14 -10.92 -10.41
N TYR A 2 -13.75 -10.76 -9.24
CA TYR A 2 -13.68 -9.55 -8.42
C TYR A 2 -12.55 -9.72 -7.40
N GLU A 3 -11.63 -8.77 -7.35
CA GLU A 3 -10.58 -8.72 -6.31
C GLU A 3 -10.68 -7.36 -5.61
N ALA A 4 -10.99 -7.39 -4.32
CA ALA A 4 -11.08 -6.22 -3.46
C ALA A 4 -10.29 -6.46 -2.17
N THR A 5 -8.99 -6.66 -2.34
CA THR A 5 -8.05 -6.75 -1.24
C THR A 5 -7.81 -5.36 -0.69
N ILE A 6 -8.10 -5.15 0.60
CA ILE A 6 -7.68 -3.93 1.29
C ILE A 6 -6.18 -3.96 1.53
N TRP A 7 -5.53 -2.84 1.31
CA TRP A 7 -4.11 -2.65 1.61
C TRP A 7 -3.91 -1.43 2.50
N LEU A 8 -2.83 -1.45 3.26
CA LEU A 8 -2.37 -0.35 4.10
C LEU A 8 -0.95 0.01 3.69
N GLY A 9 -0.63 1.30 3.70
CA GLY A 9 0.72 1.77 3.36
C GLY A 9 1.03 3.11 4.00
N LEU A 10 2.30 3.50 3.92
CA LEU A 10 2.83 4.73 4.50
C LEU A 10 3.07 5.76 3.40
N MET A 11 2.69 7.01 3.67
CA MET A 11 2.87 8.14 2.77
C MET A 11 3.60 9.27 3.50
N ALA A 12 4.33 10.09 2.74
CA ALA A 12 5.02 11.27 3.24
C ALA A 12 4.53 12.53 2.51
N PRO A 13 4.65 13.72 3.11
CA PRO A 13 4.27 14.97 2.46
C PRO A 13 4.97 15.20 1.12
N ARG A 14 4.29 15.89 0.19
CA ARG A 14 4.90 16.30 -1.08
C ARG A 14 6.18 17.11 -0.83
N GLY A 15 7.24 16.76 -1.55
CA GLY A 15 8.54 17.41 -1.43
C GLY A 15 9.45 16.82 -0.35
N THR A 16 9.03 15.77 0.35
CA THR A 16 9.93 15.03 1.25
C THR A 16 11.15 14.53 0.46
N PRO A 17 12.39 14.78 0.93
CA PRO A 17 13.59 14.38 0.19
C PRO A 17 13.65 12.88 -0.05
N LYS A 18 14.09 12.45 -1.25
CA LYS A 18 14.17 11.03 -1.62
C LYS A 18 14.97 10.20 -0.60
N ALA A 19 16.09 10.72 -0.10
CA ALA A 19 16.90 10.03 0.90
C ALA A 19 16.13 9.72 2.21
N VAL A 20 15.18 10.57 2.61
CA VAL A 20 14.33 10.33 3.79
C VAL A 20 13.30 9.24 3.48
N VAL A 21 12.68 9.29 2.30
CA VAL A 21 11.72 8.26 1.85
C VAL A 21 12.39 6.90 1.75
N ASP A 22 13.57 6.84 1.12
CA ASP A 22 14.34 5.61 0.96
C ASP A 22 14.74 5.03 2.32
N LYS A 23 15.22 5.87 3.25
CA LYS A 23 15.56 5.43 4.62
C LYS A 23 14.35 4.86 5.37
N LEU A 24 13.17 5.45 5.22
CA LEU A 24 11.94 4.95 5.84
C LEU A 24 11.50 3.63 5.19
N ASN A 25 11.55 3.54 3.86
CA ASN A 25 11.23 2.31 3.14
C ASN A 25 12.14 1.16 3.55
N ASP A 26 13.46 1.40 3.67
CA ASP A 26 14.43 0.40 4.11
C ASP A 26 14.14 -0.08 5.54
N ALA A 27 13.84 0.84 6.45
CA ALA A 27 13.53 0.50 7.84
C ALA A 27 12.27 -0.35 7.95
N VAL A 28 11.19 0.04 7.25
CA VAL A 28 9.93 -0.70 7.22
C VAL A 28 10.13 -2.08 6.58
N SER A 29 10.84 -2.16 5.45
CA SER A 29 11.13 -3.42 4.77
C SER A 29 11.87 -4.41 5.68
N LYS A 30 12.81 -3.93 6.50
CA LYS A 30 13.50 -4.76 7.49
C LYS A 30 12.57 -5.24 8.60
N ILE A 31 11.73 -4.37 9.13
CA ILE A 31 10.76 -4.72 10.20
C ILE A 31 9.80 -5.80 9.72
N VAL A 32 9.18 -5.60 8.55
CA VAL A 32 8.20 -6.56 8.03
C VAL A 32 8.81 -7.87 7.54
N ALA A 33 10.14 -7.91 7.35
CA ALA A 33 10.85 -9.13 7.07
C ALA A 33 11.08 -10.01 8.31
N GLN A 34 10.99 -9.45 9.52
CA GLN A 34 11.19 -10.18 10.77
C GLN A 34 10.15 -11.29 10.95
N PRO A 35 10.56 -12.53 11.30
CA PRO A 35 9.65 -13.65 11.46
C PRO A 35 8.52 -13.38 12.45
N GLU A 36 8.81 -12.70 13.56
CA GLU A 36 7.81 -12.36 14.58
C GLU A 36 6.73 -11.43 14.03
N ILE A 37 7.09 -10.45 13.18
CA ILE A 37 6.15 -9.52 12.56
C ILE A 37 5.31 -10.26 11.52
N ARG A 38 5.94 -11.07 10.67
CA ARG A 38 5.23 -11.90 9.69
C ARG A 38 4.22 -12.82 10.36
N GLN A 39 4.59 -13.45 11.47
CA GLN A 39 3.72 -14.34 12.23
C GLN A 39 2.57 -13.56 12.89
N LEU A 40 2.86 -12.41 13.50
CA LEU A 40 1.87 -11.57 14.14
C LEU A 40 0.81 -11.06 13.15
N TRP A 41 1.24 -10.58 11.98
CA TRP A 41 0.33 -10.10 10.93
C TRP A 41 -0.43 -11.24 10.28
N GLY A 42 0.21 -12.40 10.07
CA GLY A 42 -0.46 -13.59 9.57
C GLY A 42 -1.61 -14.05 10.46
N LYS A 43 -1.46 -13.96 11.80
CA LYS A 43 -2.56 -14.22 12.75
C LYS A 43 -3.75 -13.25 12.62
N GLN A 44 -3.52 -12.08 12.05
CA GLN A 44 -4.55 -11.06 11.78
C GLN A 44 -5.07 -11.13 10.33
N GLY A 45 -4.63 -12.11 9.53
CA GLY A 45 -5.01 -12.25 8.13
C GLY A 45 -4.27 -11.28 7.18
N ALA A 46 -3.25 -10.58 7.66
CA ALA A 46 -2.46 -9.66 6.85
C ALA A 46 -1.20 -10.33 6.28
N VAL A 47 -0.87 -9.98 5.05
CA VAL A 47 0.35 -10.42 4.36
C VAL A 47 1.23 -9.21 4.11
N PRO A 48 2.50 -9.20 4.57
CA PRO A 48 3.42 -8.11 4.26
C PRO A 48 3.64 -7.97 2.76
N LEU A 49 3.48 -6.74 2.27
CA LEU A 49 3.84 -6.35 0.91
C LEU A 49 5.07 -5.44 0.99
N VAL A 50 6.16 -5.85 0.35
CA VAL A 50 7.39 -5.06 0.26
C VAL A 50 7.53 -4.55 -1.16
N MET A 51 7.51 -3.23 -1.33
CA MET A 51 7.63 -2.54 -2.61
C MET A 51 8.63 -1.40 -2.47
N THR A 52 9.32 -1.06 -3.56
CA THR A 52 10.06 0.20 -3.60
C THR A 52 9.08 1.38 -3.60
N PRO A 53 9.51 2.59 -3.21
CA PRO A 53 8.65 3.78 -3.25
C PRO A 53 8.01 4.01 -4.64
N GLU A 54 8.76 3.77 -5.71
CA GLU A 54 8.31 3.95 -7.09
C GLU A 54 7.27 2.91 -7.50
N VAL A 55 7.46 1.65 -7.10
CA VAL A 55 6.47 0.58 -7.35
C VAL A 55 5.19 0.85 -6.56
N PHE A 56 5.31 1.35 -5.32
CA PHE A 56 4.15 1.68 -4.50
C PHE A 56 3.37 2.90 -5.02
N ASP A 57 4.05 3.94 -5.54
CA ASP A 57 3.39 5.06 -6.22
C ASP A 57 2.57 4.58 -7.43
N LYS A 58 3.15 3.69 -8.25
CA LYS A 58 2.42 3.08 -9.36
C LYS A 58 1.21 2.27 -8.87
N TYR A 59 1.39 1.46 -7.84
CA TYR A 59 0.31 0.63 -7.27
C TYR A 59 -0.89 1.48 -6.84
N ILE A 60 -0.65 2.59 -6.12
CA ILE A 60 -1.70 3.53 -5.71
C ILE A 60 -2.42 4.12 -6.93
N ARG A 61 -1.68 4.58 -7.94
CA ARG A 61 -2.29 5.17 -9.15
C ARG A 61 -3.17 4.18 -9.89
N ASP A 62 -2.71 2.95 -10.04
CA ASP A 62 -3.45 1.89 -10.71
C ASP A 62 -4.73 1.53 -9.92
N ASP A 63 -4.66 1.47 -8.58
CA ASP A 63 -5.81 1.18 -7.73
C ASP A 63 -6.84 2.32 -7.77
N ILE A 64 -6.40 3.59 -7.78
CA ILE A 64 -7.29 4.76 -7.98
C ILE A 64 -8.05 4.64 -9.31
N VAL A 65 -7.35 4.31 -10.41
CA VAL A 65 -7.98 4.17 -11.73
C VAL A 65 -9.00 3.03 -11.73
N LYS A 66 -8.67 1.90 -11.10
CA LYS A 66 -9.56 0.75 -10.95
C LYS A 66 -10.83 1.15 -10.19
N TRP A 67 -10.70 1.76 -9.02
CA TRP A 67 -11.85 2.11 -8.18
C TRP A 67 -12.68 3.24 -8.77
N ALA A 68 -12.08 4.23 -9.44
CA ALA A 68 -12.82 5.26 -10.17
C ALA A 68 -13.73 4.65 -11.25
N ARG A 69 -13.25 3.61 -11.96
CA ARG A 69 -14.07 2.87 -12.94
C ARG A 69 -15.24 2.17 -12.26
N VAL A 70 -15.00 1.48 -11.14
CA VAL A 70 -16.05 0.78 -10.38
C VAL A 70 -17.13 1.76 -9.92
N ILE A 71 -16.72 2.87 -9.30
CA ILE A 71 -17.61 3.94 -8.83
C ILE A 71 -18.50 4.44 -9.97
N LYS A 72 -17.90 4.77 -11.13
CA LYS A 72 -18.63 5.27 -12.29
C LYS A 72 -19.63 4.26 -12.84
N THR A 73 -19.23 3.00 -12.99
CA THR A 73 -20.08 1.93 -13.54
C THR A 73 -21.23 1.57 -12.60
N ALA A 74 -21.00 1.63 -11.29
CA ALA A 74 -21.98 1.25 -10.28
C ALA A 74 -22.84 2.43 -9.78
N HIS A 75 -22.64 3.64 -10.32
CA HIS A 75 -23.33 4.86 -9.89
C HIS A 75 -23.25 5.13 -8.38
N ILE A 76 -22.09 4.81 -7.78
CA ILE A 76 -21.84 5.01 -6.36
C ILE A 76 -21.52 6.48 -6.11
N ASN A 77 -22.19 7.09 -5.13
CA ASN A 77 -21.88 8.43 -4.63
C ASN A 77 -21.60 8.34 -3.13
N VAL A 78 -20.83 9.28 -2.62
CA VAL A 78 -20.69 9.53 -1.18
C VAL A 78 -21.38 10.86 -0.90
N ASP A 79 -22.08 10.94 0.24
CA ASP A 79 -22.85 12.11 0.68
C ASP A 79 -22.00 13.40 0.79
#